data_AF-A0A7X9DI11-F1
#
_entry.id   AF-A0A7X9DI11-F1
#
_cell.length_a   1.000
_cell.length_b   1.000
_cell.length_c   1.000
_cell.angle_alpha   90.00
_cell.angle_beta   90.00
_cell.angle_gamma   90.00
#
_symmetry.space_group_name_H-M   'P 1'
#
loop_
_entity.id
_entity.type
_entity.pdbx_description
1 polymer ?
#
loop_
_entity_poly.entity_id
_entity_poly.type
_entity_poly.pdbx_seq_one_letter_code
_entity_poly.pdbx_strand_id
1 'polypeptide(L)'
;MAGIGFELYKILHKGTLSSIVQAFFLGMIIVAGPWILSVLTIYIIQTYTFGAIADNPSLFTVSIVYVYAFSLFLSGGFHYVFSRYIADQLYIENYETIPTALLTAIIIITILSILPAL
;
A
#
# COMPACT_ATOMS: atom_id res chain seq x y z
N MET A 1 0.64 -6.88 -21.76
CA MET A 1 -0.17 -7.04 -20.54
C MET A 1 -0.82 -5.73 -20.17
N ALA A 2 -2.13 -5.71 -20.23
CA ALA A 2 -2.95 -4.57 -19.87
C ALA A 2 -3.09 -4.55 -18.34
N GLY A 3 -2.33 -3.69 -17.65
CA GLY A 3 -2.48 -3.51 -16.20
C GLY A 3 -3.86 -2.95 -15.83
N ILE A 4 -4.09 -2.70 -14.55
CA ILE A 4 -5.35 -2.10 -14.04
C ILE A 4 -5.81 -0.86 -14.82
N GLY A 5 -4.88 -0.06 -15.35
CA GLY A 5 -5.17 1.12 -16.16
C GLY A 5 -5.90 0.81 -17.47
N PHE A 6 -5.71 -0.39 -18.04
CA PHE A 6 -6.40 -0.81 -19.25
C PHE A 6 -7.84 -1.25 -18.98
N GLU A 7 -8.11 -1.84 -17.81
CA GLU A 7 -9.49 -2.09 -17.37
C GLU A 7 -10.22 -0.78 -17.05
N LEU A 8 -9.54 0.16 -16.38
CA LEU A 8 -10.07 1.51 -16.21
C LEU A 8 -10.33 2.20 -17.57
N TYR A 9 -9.45 2.01 -18.55
CA TYR A 9 -9.63 2.51 -19.92
C TYR A 9 -10.83 1.90 -20.63
N LYS A 10 -11.05 0.58 -20.51
CA LYS A 10 -12.24 -0.11 -21.04
C LYS A 10 -13.52 0.43 -20.41
N ILE A 11 -13.51 0.69 -19.10
CA ILE A 11 -14.65 1.31 -18.41
C ILE A 11 -14.90 2.71 -19.00
N LEU A 12 -13.85 3.53 -19.14
CA LEU A 12 -13.94 4.87 -19.71
C LEU A 12 -14.49 4.87 -21.15
N HIS A 13 -14.14 3.84 -21.94
CA HIS A 13 -14.58 3.68 -23.33
C HIS A 13 -16.08 3.41 -23.50
N LYS A 14 -16.82 3.16 -22.42
CA LYS A 14 -18.29 3.09 -22.47
C LYS A 14 -18.92 4.45 -22.79
N GLY A 15 -18.19 5.56 -22.64
CA GLY A 15 -18.60 6.89 -23.11
C GLY A 15 -19.78 7.52 -22.36
N THR A 16 -20.22 6.93 -21.24
CA THR A 16 -21.32 7.47 -20.42
C THR A 16 -20.77 8.24 -19.22
N LEU A 17 -21.53 9.22 -18.72
CA LEU A 17 -21.16 9.96 -17.51
C LEU A 17 -20.96 9.01 -16.31
N SER A 18 -21.80 7.99 -16.18
CA SER A 18 -21.66 6.95 -15.14
C SER A 18 -20.34 6.21 -15.25
N SER A 19 -19.86 5.90 -16.46
CA SER A 19 -18.59 5.21 -16.66
C SER A 19 -17.37 6.04 -16.26
N ILE A 20 -17.41 7.36 -16.49
CA ILE A 20 -16.36 8.28 -16.05
C ILE A 20 -16.30 8.32 -14.52
N VAL A 21 -17.45 8.50 -13.86
CA VAL A 21 -17.55 8.51 -12.40
C VAL A 21 -17.06 7.17 -11.83
N GLN A 22 -17.47 6.05 -12.42
CA GLN A 22 -17.05 4.71 -11.99
C GLN A 22 -15.53 4.52 -12.09
N ALA A 23 -14.92 4.86 -13.23
CA ALA A 23 -13.47 4.72 -13.41
C ALA A 23 -12.70 5.63 -12.45
N PHE A 24 -13.20 6.84 -12.19
CA PHE A 24 -12.59 7.76 -11.23
C PHE A 24 -12.64 7.22 -9.80
N PHE A 25 -13.79 6.76 -9.33
CA PHE A 25 -13.93 6.17 -8.00
C PHE A 25 -13.08 4.90 -7.82
N LEU A 26 -13.08 4.00 -8.80
CA LEU A 26 -12.25 2.80 -8.76
C LEU A 26 -10.77 3.14 -8.74
N GLY A 27 -10.33 4.08 -9.60
CA GLY A 27 -8.94 4.56 -9.61
C GLY A 27 -8.53 5.17 -8.27
N MET A 28 -9.38 6.02 -7.69
CA MET A 28 -9.15 6.60 -6.36
C MET A 28 -9.01 5.52 -5.28
N ILE A 29 -9.90 4.53 -5.24
CA ILE A 29 -9.85 3.47 -4.22
C ILE A 29 -8.57 2.64 -4.36
N ILE A 30 -8.15 2.32 -5.59
CA ILE A 30 -6.94 1.52 -5.83
C ILE A 30 -5.68 2.27 -5.37
N VAL A 31 -5.58 3.57 -5.65
CA VAL A 31 -4.39 4.37 -5.33
C VAL A 31 -4.41 4.88 -3.88
N ALA A 32 -5.51 5.49 -3.46
CA ALA A 32 -5.63 6.14 -2.16
C ALA A 32 -6.05 5.17 -1.04
N GLY A 33 -6.68 4.03 -1.36
CA GLY A 33 -7.20 3.10 -0.35
C GLY A 33 -6.17 2.66 0.69
N PRO A 34 -5.02 2.09 0.29
CA PRO A 34 -3.98 1.67 1.24
C PRO A 34 -3.42 2.84 2.09
N TRP A 35 -3.33 4.02 1.49
CA TRP A 35 -2.83 5.22 2.16
C TRP A 35 -3.85 5.78 3.17
N ILE A 36 -5.14 5.81 2.82
CA ILE A 36 -6.24 6.22 3.71
C ILE A 36 -6.27 5.33 4.96
N LEU A 37 -6.08 4.02 4.81
CA LEU A 37 -5.98 3.11 5.96
C LEU A 37 -4.83 3.52 6.89
N SER A 38 -3.67 3.87 6.33
CA SER A 38 -2.51 4.33 7.12
C SER A 38 -2.83 5.62 7.90
N VAL A 39 -3.42 6.62 7.25
CA VAL A 39 -3.82 7.88 7.88
C VAL A 39 -4.84 7.63 8.99
N LEU A 40 -5.83 6.76 8.74
CA LEU A 40 -6.86 6.40 9.71
C LEU A 40 -6.26 5.68 10.92
N THR A 41 -5.30 4.77 10.71
CA THR A 41 -4.55 4.13 11.81
C THR A 41 -3.78 5.16 12.63
N ILE A 42 -3.06 6.08 11.99
CA ILE A 42 -2.31 7.13 12.68
C ILE A 42 -3.25 8.02 13.51
N TYR A 43 -4.40 8.40 12.93
CA TYR A 43 -5.43 9.18 13.63
C TYR A 43 -5.95 8.44 14.87
N ILE A 44 -6.27 7.15 14.75
CA ILE A 44 -6.70 6.32 15.89
C ILE A 44 -5.62 6.28 16.98
N ILE A 45 -4.34 6.06 16.63
CA ILE A 45 -3.26 6.05 17.62
C ILE A 45 -3.17 7.41 18.31
N GLN A 46 -3.31 8.50 17.56
CA GLN A 46 -3.26 9.85 18.11
C GLN A 46 -4.39 10.13 19.11
N THR A 47 -5.62 9.67 18.83
CA THR A 47 -6.75 9.87 19.76
C THR A 47 -6.56 9.12 21.08
N TYR A 48 -6.05 7.89 21.05
CA TYR A 48 -5.82 7.10 22.27
C TYR A 48 -4.58 7.55 23.07
N THR A 49 -3.61 8.18 22.41
CA THR A 49 -2.36 8.59 23.06
C THR A 49 -2.41 10.05 23.54
N PHE A 50 -3.50 10.79 23.27
CA PHE A 50 -3.64 12.22 23.56
C PHE A 50 -3.32 12.59 25.02
N GLY A 51 -3.73 11.77 25.99
CA GLY A 51 -3.45 12.01 27.41
C GLY A 51 -1.97 11.87 27.80
N ALA A 52 -1.22 11.00 27.12
CA ALA A 52 0.21 10.77 27.39
C ALA A 52 1.13 11.77 26.66
N ILE A 53 0.61 12.46 25.64
CA ILE A 53 1.38 13.37 24.77
C ILE A 53 0.94 14.84 24.98
N ALA A 54 0.07 15.13 25.95
CA ALA A 54 -0.47 16.47 26.17
C ALA A 54 0.63 17.55 26.31
N ASP A 55 1.78 17.17 26.88
CA ASP A 55 2.91 18.08 27.09
C ASP A 55 3.72 18.37 25.81
N ASN A 56 3.75 17.46 24.82
CA ASN A 56 4.59 17.60 23.61
C ASN A 56 4.00 16.90 22.36
N PRO A 57 2.87 17.38 21.81
CA PRO A 57 2.21 16.78 20.63
C PRO A 57 3.07 16.79 19.36
N SER A 58 4.01 17.74 19.25
CA SER A 58 4.94 17.84 18.14
C SER A 58 5.93 16.67 18.09
N LEU A 59 6.45 16.22 19.22
CA LEU A 59 7.40 15.09 19.29
C LEU A 59 6.77 13.79 18.81
N PHE A 60 5.51 13.53 19.17
CA PHE A 60 4.77 12.38 18.67
C PHE A 60 4.57 12.45 17.15
N THR A 61 4.17 13.62 16.64
CA THR A 61 3.96 13.82 15.20
C THR A 61 5.24 13.61 14.41
N VAL A 62 6.36 14.16 14.88
CA VAL A 62 7.67 13.96 14.26
C VAL A 62 8.07 12.48 14.29
N SER A 63 7.90 11.82 15.43
CA SER A 63 8.24 10.40 15.58
C SER A 63 7.44 9.51 14.63
N ILE A 64 6.11 9.68 14.56
CA ILE A 64 5.26 8.83 13.72
C ILE A 64 5.53 9.07 12.22
N VAL A 65 5.83 10.32 11.82
CA VAL A 65 6.20 10.64 10.44
C VAL A 65 7.50 9.95 10.05
N TYR A 66 8.54 10.02 10.88
CA TYR A 66 9.82 9.38 10.58
C TYR A 66 9.74 7.85 10.61
N VAL A 67 9.03 7.26 11.57
CA VAL A 67 8.80 5.81 11.62
C VAL A 67 8.05 5.33 10.37
N TYR A 68 7.00 6.06 9.97
CA TYR A 68 6.24 5.73 8.77
C TYR A 68 7.07 5.89 7.49
N ALA A 69 7.81 6.99 7.36
CA ALA A 69 8.68 7.23 6.21
C ALA A 69 9.77 6.15 6.07
N PHE A 70 10.39 5.76 7.18
CA PHE A 70 11.39 4.69 7.19
C PHE A 70 10.78 3.34 6.80
N SER A 71 9.59 3.01 7.33
CA SER A 71 8.86 1.78 6.97
C SER A 71 8.52 1.72 5.47
N LEU A 72 8.05 2.83 4.90
CA LEU A 72 7.76 2.92 3.47
C LEU A 72 9.02 2.82 2.62
N PHE A 73 10.12 3.45 3.03
CA PHE A 73 11.39 3.35 2.31
C PHE A 73 11.91 1.91 2.28
N LEU A 74 11.85 1.22 3.42
CA LEU A 74 12.33 -0.15 3.57
C LEU A 74 11.49 -1.17 2.79
N SER A 75 10.15 -1.03 2.82
CA SER A 75 9.23 -1.99 2.19
C SER A 75 8.85 -1.64 0.74
N GLY A 76 8.82 -0.35 0.38
CA GLY A 76 8.20 0.13 -0.87
C GLY A 76 8.86 -0.38 -2.14
N GLY A 77 10.20 -0.36 -2.20
CA GLY A 77 10.94 -0.87 -3.35
C GLY A 77 10.68 -2.36 -3.60
N PHE A 78 10.65 -3.15 -2.52
CA PHE A 78 10.37 -4.58 -2.60
C PHE A 78 8.92 -4.84 -3.03
N HIS A 79 7.93 -4.11 -2.49
CA HIS A 79 6.53 -4.21 -2.91
C HIS A 79 6.34 -3.95 -4.40
N TYR A 80 7.07 -3.00 -4.98
CA TYR A 80 6.99 -2.73 -6.41
C TYR A 80 7.42 -3.95 -7.24
N VAL A 81 8.59 -4.52 -6.93
CA VAL A 81 9.12 -5.71 -7.62
C VAL A 81 8.19 -6.91 -7.41
N PHE A 82 7.71 -7.13 -6.19
CA PHE A 82 6.77 -8.21 -5.88
C PHE A 82 5.47 -8.10 -6.68
N SER A 83 4.86 -6.91 -6.74
CA SER A 83 3.64 -6.69 -7.51
C SER A 83 3.83 -6.98 -9.00
N ARG A 84 5.01 -6.65 -9.54
CA ARG A 84 5.35 -6.94 -10.93
C ARG A 84 5.51 -8.44 -11.17
N TYR A 85 6.22 -9.13 -10.28
CA TYR A 85 6.36 -10.58 -10.33
C TYR A 85 4.99 -11.29 -10.32
N ILE A 86 4.09 -10.88 -9.42
CA ILE A 86 2.74 -11.46 -9.37
C ILE A 86 1.97 -11.19 -10.66
N ALA A 87 2.05 -9.97 -11.21
CA ALA A 87 1.43 -9.68 -12.50
C ALA A 87 1.98 -10.59 -13.61
N ASP A 88 3.28 -10.82 -13.64
CA ASP A 88 3.90 -11.69 -14.65
C ASP A 88 3.47 -13.16 -14.48
N GLN A 89 3.34 -13.69 -13.25
CA GLN A 89 2.82 -15.04 -13.02
C GLN A 89 1.34 -15.18 -13.40
N LEU A 90 0.53 -14.15 -13.10
CA LEU A 90 -0.87 -14.11 -13.52
C LEU A 90 -1.02 -14.08 -15.04
N TYR A 91 -0.06 -13.49 -15.77
CA TYR A 91 -0.08 -13.46 -17.23
C TYR A 91 0.05 -14.83 -17.87
N ILE A 92 0.97 -15.63 -17.33
CA ILE A 92 1.30 -16.97 -17.83
C ILE A 92 0.43 -18.04 -17.16
N GLU A 93 -0.61 -17.62 -16.42
CA GLU A 93 -1.57 -18.48 -15.72
C GLU A 93 -0.92 -19.46 -14.72
N ASN A 94 0.24 -19.08 -14.16
CA ASN A 94 0.98 -19.89 -13.21
C ASN A 94 0.62 -19.54 -11.75
N TYR A 95 -0.53 -20.03 -11.31
CA TYR A 95 -1.04 -19.74 -9.98
C TYR A 95 -0.32 -20.50 -8.85
N GLU A 96 0.36 -21.60 -9.14
CA GLU A 96 0.98 -22.46 -8.13
C GLU A 96 2.14 -21.77 -7.39
N THR A 97 2.84 -20.85 -8.06
CA THR A 97 4.00 -20.16 -7.46
C THR A 97 3.62 -18.94 -6.62
N ILE A 98 2.39 -18.44 -6.74
CA ILE A 98 1.93 -17.19 -6.10
C ILE A 98 1.95 -17.29 -4.57
N PRO A 99 1.40 -18.33 -3.92
CA PRO A 99 1.40 -18.43 -2.45
C PRO A 99 2.82 -18.51 -1.87
N THR A 100 3.70 -19.29 -2.51
CA THR A 100 5.10 -19.42 -2.07
C THR A 100 5.86 -18.11 -2.23
N ALA A 101 5.63 -17.38 -3.34
CA ALA A 101 6.22 -16.06 -3.54
C ALA A 101 5.74 -15.06 -2.47
N LEU A 102 4.45 -15.09 -2.10
CA LEU A 102 3.91 -14.25 -1.03
C LEU A 102 4.57 -14.55 0.32
N LEU A 103 4.68 -15.83 0.70
CA LEU A 103 5.34 -16.22 1.94
C LEU A 103 6.82 -15.78 1.94
N THR A 104 7.51 -15.97 0.83
CA THR A 104 8.92 -15.56 0.68
C THR A 104 9.07 -14.04 0.82
N ALA A 105 8.17 -13.28 0.19
CA ALA A 105 8.10 -11.83 0.32
C ALA A 105 7.92 -11.37 1.78
N ILE A 106 6.97 -11.98 2.49
CA ILE A 106 6.71 -11.67 3.90
C ILE A 106 7.93 -11.96 4.76
N ILE A 107 8.58 -13.11 4.57
CA ILE A 107 9.79 -13.49 5.32
C ILE A 107 10.93 -12.50 5.05
N ILE A 108 11.20 -12.16 3.80
CA ILE A 108 12.26 -11.22 3.43
C ILE A 108 12.01 -9.85 4.05
N ILE A 109 10.79 -9.31 3.93
CA ILE A 109 10.44 -8.01 4.53
C ILE A 109 10.58 -8.06 6.05
N THR A 110 10.17 -9.17 6.68
CA THR A 110 10.29 -9.34 8.14
C THR A 110 11.75 -9.31 8.58
N ILE A 111 12.62 -10.06 7.89
CA ILE A 111 14.07 -10.06 8.18
C ILE A 111 14.66 -8.66 7.97
N LEU A 112 14.32 -8.01 6.85
CA LEU A 112 14.77 -6.66 6.54
C LEU A 112 14.31 -5.64 7.58
N SER A 113 13.13 -5.82 8.18
CA SER A 113 12.59 -4.93 9.21
C SER A 113 13.27 -5.09 10.57
N ILE A 114 13.91 -6.23 10.84
CA ILE A 114 14.63 -6.50 12.09
C ILE A 114 16.06 -5.94 12.04
N LEU A 115 16.69 -5.92 10.87
CA LEU A 115 18.05 -5.43 10.65
C LEU A 115 18.35 -4.04 11.27
N PRO A 116 17.47 -3.03 11.16
CA PRO A 116 17.67 -1.72 11.78
C PRO A 116 17.57 -1.71 13.31
N ALA A 117 17.01 -2.76 13.91
CA ALA A 117 16.80 -2.88 15.35
C ALA A 117 17.95 -3.60 16.08
N LEU A 118 18.91 -4.16 15.33
CA LEU A 118 20.14 -4.78 15.83
C LEU A 118 21.28 -3.75 15.87
#